data_AF-A0A834IJ95-F1
#
_entry.id   AF-A0A834IJ95-F1
#
_cell.length_a   1.000
_cell.length_b   1.000
_cell.length_c   1.000
_cell.angle_alpha   90.00
_cell.angle_beta   90.00
_cell.angle_gamma   90.00
#
_symmetry.space_group_name_H-M   'P 1'
#
loop_
_entity.id
_entity.type
_entity.pdbx_description
1 polymer ?
#
loop_
_entity_poly.entity_id
_entity_poly.type
_entity_poly.pdbx_seq_one_letter_code
_entity_poly.pdbx_strand_id
1 'polypeptide(L)'
;MNSIRNAKVLSFSTVRQHLRLMSQLGDLGSGAGKGGGGGGSIREAGGAFGKVEAAREEEYFYKKQKEQISQLKEHLHDEIAFHEEQIKRHQEAIARHKAGVQKLEK
;
A
#
# COMPACT_ATOMS: atom_id res chain seq x y z
N MET A 1 16.63 -44.49 21.09
CA MET A 1 15.52 -44.47 22.07
C MET A 1 15.27 -43.00 22.43
N ASN A 2 14.09 -42.35 22.43
CA ASN A 2 12.69 -42.64 22.03
C ASN A 2 12.05 -41.25 21.69
N SER A 3 11.00 -41.06 20.90
CA SER A 3 10.05 -41.95 20.18
C SER A 3 9.56 -41.27 18.88
N ILE A 4 8.41 -41.69 18.32
CA ILE A 4 7.71 -41.10 17.14
C ILE A 4 6.31 -40.58 17.57
N ARG A 5 5.70 -39.72 16.74
CA ARG A 5 4.27 -39.32 16.66
C ARG A 5 3.90 -38.08 17.52
N ASN A 6 3.00 -37.16 17.08
CA ASN A 6 1.91 -37.29 16.11
C ASN A 6 1.81 -36.08 15.14
N ALA A 7 1.61 -36.36 13.85
CA ALA A 7 1.05 -35.37 12.92
C ALA A 7 -0.48 -35.38 13.05
N LYS A 8 -1.08 -34.26 13.46
CA LYS A 8 -2.55 -34.10 13.38
C LYS A 8 -2.94 -33.79 11.94
N VAL A 9 -3.47 -34.79 11.25
CA VAL A 9 -4.14 -34.62 9.96
C VAL A 9 -5.34 -33.69 10.16
N LEU A 10 -5.25 -32.47 9.63
CA LEU A 10 -6.37 -31.53 9.61
C LEU A 10 -7.43 -32.05 8.64
N SER A 11 -8.64 -32.30 9.17
CA SER A 11 -9.78 -32.79 8.39
C SER A 11 -10.12 -31.87 7.21
N PHE A 12 -10.30 -32.45 6.03
CA PHE A 12 -10.72 -31.75 4.81
C PHE A 12 -12.12 -31.11 4.91
N SER A 13 -12.90 -31.38 5.97
CA SER A 13 -14.26 -30.84 6.15
C SER A 13 -14.32 -29.32 6.40
N THR A 14 -13.27 -28.70 6.93
CA THR A 14 -13.29 -27.29 7.38
C THR A 14 -13.21 -26.27 6.22
N VAL A 15 -12.75 -26.67 5.03
CA VAL A 15 -12.51 -25.75 3.91
C VAL A 15 -13.82 -25.21 3.30
N ARG A 16 -14.91 -25.99 3.32
CA ARG A 16 -16.19 -25.59 2.69
C ARG A 16 -16.92 -24.42 3.37
N GLN A 17 -16.64 -24.11 4.64
CA GLN A 17 -17.35 -23.01 5.33
C GLN A 17 -16.83 -21.61 4.95
N HIS A 18 -15.63 -21.51 4.37
CA HIS A 18 -15.00 -20.22 4.07
C HIS A 18 -15.47 -19.55 2.76
N LEU A 19 -16.16 -20.30 1.88
CA LEU A 19 -16.61 -19.76 0.58
C LEU A 19 -17.91 -18.95 0.66
N ARG A 20 -18.63 -18.97 1.80
CA ARG A 20 -19.96 -18.34 1.95
C ARG A 20 -19.95 -16.91 2.49
N LEU A 21 -18.76 -16.31 2.67
CA LEU A 21 -18.57 -14.93 3.15
C LEU A 21 -18.29 -13.92 2.03
N MET A 22 -18.25 -14.34 0.76
CA MET A 22 -17.96 -13.48 -0.39
C MET A 22 -19.23 -12.90 -1.06
N SER A 23 -20.43 -13.29 -0.66
CA SER A 23 -21.70 -12.83 -1.25
C SER A 23 -22.25 -11.55 -0.62
N GLN A 24 -21.42 -10.77 0.10
CA GLN A 24 -21.84 -9.59 0.86
C GLN A 24 -21.23 -8.29 0.33
N LEU A 25 -20.83 -8.29 -0.94
CA LEU A 25 -20.73 -7.06 -1.72
C LEU A 25 -22.15 -6.54 -1.95
N GLY A 26 -22.54 -5.49 -1.23
CA GLY A 26 -23.80 -4.78 -1.46
C GLY A 26 -23.91 -4.32 -2.91
N ASP A 27 -25.12 -4.30 -3.46
CA ASP A 27 -25.35 -3.94 -4.86
C ASP A 27 -24.78 -2.54 -5.15
N LEU A 28 -24.11 -2.38 -6.29
CA LEU A 28 -23.44 -1.10 -6.60
C LEU A 28 -24.49 0.01 -6.61
N GLY A 29 -24.33 0.96 -5.69
CA GLY A 29 -25.23 2.08 -5.44
C GLY A 29 -26.35 1.84 -4.41
N SER A 30 -26.35 0.76 -3.63
CA SER A 30 -27.34 0.52 -2.56
C SER A 30 -27.11 1.33 -1.26
N GLY A 31 -26.49 2.51 -1.35
CA GLY A 31 -26.11 3.37 -0.20
C GLY A 31 -25.00 2.84 0.71
N ALA A 32 -24.95 1.53 0.96
CA ALA A 32 -24.03 0.82 1.84
C ALA A 32 -22.81 0.25 1.07
N GLY A 33 -22.01 1.15 0.49
CA GLY A 33 -20.76 0.77 -0.19
C GLY A 33 -19.62 0.40 0.78
N LYS A 34 -18.48 -0.03 0.22
CA LYS A 34 -17.25 -0.40 0.98
C LYS A 34 -16.71 0.70 1.93
N GLY A 35 -17.19 1.94 1.78
CA GLY A 35 -16.77 3.12 2.56
C GLY A 35 -17.52 3.34 3.89
N GLY A 36 -18.34 2.39 4.37
CA GLY A 36 -18.77 2.39 5.78
C GLY A 36 -19.63 3.57 6.24
N GLY A 37 -20.48 4.11 5.36
CA GLY A 37 -21.46 5.13 5.70
C GLY A 37 -22.55 5.19 4.64
N GLY A 38 -23.81 5.29 5.05
CA GLY A 38 -24.93 5.49 4.11
C GLY A 38 -24.71 6.81 3.37
N GLY A 39 -24.47 6.74 2.06
CA GLY A 39 -23.96 7.84 1.24
C GLY A 39 -24.93 9.01 0.97
N GLY A 40 -25.71 9.42 1.97
CA GLY A 40 -26.83 10.34 1.82
C GLY A 40 -28.05 9.69 1.17
N SER A 41 -29.20 10.37 1.28
CA SER A 41 -30.50 9.86 0.80
C SER A 41 -30.53 9.54 -0.70
N ILE A 42 -29.70 10.18 -1.52
CA ILE A 42 -29.64 9.95 -2.97
C ILE A 42 -28.99 8.60 -3.31
N ARG A 43 -27.94 8.21 -2.58
CA ARG A 43 -27.31 6.89 -2.72
C ARG A 43 -28.06 5.80 -1.97
N GLU A 44 -28.62 6.10 -0.79
CA GLU A 44 -29.46 5.16 -0.06
C GLU A 44 -30.71 4.76 -0.87
N ALA A 45 -31.28 5.67 -1.65
CA ALA A 45 -32.42 5.40 -2.53
C ALA A 45 -32.14 4.41 -3.69
N GLY A 46 -30.90 3.97 -3.92
CA GLY A 46 -30.57 2.86 -4.84
C GLY A 46 -30.76 3.13 -6.34
N GLY A 47 -31.19 4.33 -6.72
CA GLY A 47 -31.60 4.68 -8.08
C GLY A 47 -30.44 4.88 -9.07
N ALA A 48 -30.78 5.05 -10.36
CA ALA A 48 -29.80 5.26 -11.43
C ALA A 48 -28.85 6.46 -11.17
N PHE A 49 -29.36 7.55 -10.58
CA PHE A 49 -28.54 8.69 -10.18
C PHE A 49 -27.55 8.33 -9.05
N GLY A 50 -28.00 7.63 -8.00
CA GLY A 50 -27.13 7.13 -6.94
C GLY A 50 -26.02 6.19 -7.43
N LYS A 51 -26.29 5.38 -8.46
CA LYS A 51 -25.28 4.53 -9.13
C LYS A 51 -24.24 5.35 -9.92
N VAL A 52 -24.64 6.42 -10.59
CA VAL A 52 -23.72 7.34 -11.29
C VAL A 52 -22.89 8.17 -10.31
N GLU A 53 -23.47 8.62 -9.20
CA GLU A 53 -22.77 9.33 -8.12
C GLU A 53 -21.80 8.43 -7.37
N ALA A 54 -22.13 7.15 -7.17
CA ALA A 54 -21.20 6.13 -6.66
C ALA A 54 -19.94 6.05 -7.56
N ALA A 55 -20.12 5.80 -8.86
CA ALA A 55 -19.01 5.66 -9.80
C ALA A 55 -18.13 6.92 -9.92
N ARG A 56 -18.73 8.11 -9.92
CA ARG A 56 -17.99 9.39 -10.04
C ARG A 56 -17.10 9.69 -8.83
N GLU A 57 -17.59 9.45 -7.62
CA GLU A 57 -16.74 9.64 -6.43
C GLU A 57 -15.67 8.54 -6.33
N GLU A 58 -15.99 7.29 -6.65
CA GLU A 58 -14.98 6.22 -6.70
C GLU A 58 -13.85 6.57 -7.69
N GLU A 59 -14.18 7.10 -8.87
CA GLU A 59 -13.19 7.58 -9.84
C GLU A 59 -12.39 8.78 -9.30
N TYR A 60 -13.05 9.73 -8.63
CA TYR A 60 -12.38 10.89 -8.01
C TYR A 60 -11.38 10.45 -6.92
N PHE A 61 -11.81 9.61 -5.97
CA PHE A 61 -10.95 9.13 -4.89
C PHE A 61 -9.82 8.25 -5.42
N TYR A 62 -10.06 7.41 -6.44
CA TYR A 62 -9.01 6.64 -7.09
C TYR A 62 -7.96 7.55 -7.75
N LYS A 63 -8.38 8.59 -8.48
CA LYS A 63 -7.46 9.59 -9.05
C LYS A 63 -6.67 10.31 -7.95
N LYS A 64 -7.32 10.73 -6.86
CA LYS A 64 -6.68 11.44 -5.75
C LYS A 64 -5.66 10.57 -5.01
N GLN A 65 -5.97 9.31 -4.75
CA GLN A 65 -5.02 8.34 -4.18
C GLN A 65 -3.82 8.10 -5.10
N LYS A 66 -4.06 7.97 -6.41
CA LYS A 66 -2.98 7.81 -7.41
C LYS A 66 -2.07 9.04 -7.45
N GLU A 67 -2.62 10.25 -7.38
CA GLU A 67 -1.88 11.51 -7.31
C GLU A 67 -1.01 11.57 -6.05
N GLN A 68 -1.58 11.28 -4.87
CA GLN A 68 -0.84 11.25 -3.60
C GLN A 68 0.31 10.24 -3.60
N ILE A 69 0.08 9.03 -4.13
CA ILE A 69 1.13 8.01 -4.28
C ILE A 69 2.22 8.45 -5.27
N SER A 70 1.86 9.20 -6.31
CA SER A 70 2.84 9.76 -7.26
C SER A 70 3.72 10.81 -6.59
N GLN A 71 3.12 11.77 -5.87
CA GLN A 71 3.83 12.82 -5.13
C GLN A 71 4.77 12.24 -4.07
N LEU A 72 4.34 11.21 -3.33
CA LEU A 72 5.18 10.54 -2.34
C LEU A 72 6.38 9.83 -2.99
N LYS A 73 6.21 9.22 -4.17
CA LYS A 73 7.32 8.59 -4.90
C LYS A 73 8.32 9.60 -5.43
N GLU A 74 7.84 10.73 -5.95
CA GLU A 74 8.67 11.84 -6.42
C GLU A 74 9.53 12.40 -5.28
N HIS A 75 8.91 12.71 -4.13
CA HIS A 75 9.61 13.17 -2.92
C HIS A 75 10.69 12.18 -2.45
N LEU A 76 10.38 10.89 -2.42
CA LEU A 76 11.35 9.85 -2.04
C LEU A 76 12.51 9.73 -3.05
N HIS A 77 12.27 9.96 -4.34
CA HIS A 77 13.33 9.99 -5.34
C HIS A 77 14.25 11.21 -5.16
N ASP A 78 13.69 12.38 -4.87
CA ASP A 78 14.46 13.60 -4.57
C ASP A 78 15.31 13.44 -3.31
N GLU A 79 14.75 12.85 -2.23
CA GLU A 79 15.49 12.53 -1.00
C GLU A 79 16.65 11.55 -1.26
N ILE A 80 16.43 10.51 -2.06
CA ILE A 80 17.50 9.56 -2.44
C ILE A 80 18.60 10.29 -3.21
N ALA A 81 18.25 11.06 -4.25
CA ALA A 81 19.23 11.80 -5.06
C ALA A 81 20.03 12.81 -4.22
N PHE A 82 19.36 13.51 -3.29
CA PHE A 82 20.03 14.40 -2.34
C PHE A 82 21.03 13.64 -1.46
N HIS A 83 20.63 12.51 -0.88
CA HIS A 83 21.52 11.72 -0.02
C HIS A 83 22.69 11.08 -0.77
N GLU A 84 22.50 10.63 -2.01
CA GLU A 84 23.58 10.13 -2.88
C GLU A 84 24.64 11.19 -3.14
N GLU A 85 24.24 12.44 -3.45
CA GLU A 85 25.16 13.56 -3.65
C GLU A 85 25.89 13.96 -2.36
N GLN A 86 25.24 13.90 -1.19
CA GLN A 86 25.93 14.11 0.09
C GLN A 86 26.96 13.01 0.38
N ILE A 87 26.61 11.74 0.13
CA ILE A 87 27.54 10.60 0.28
C ILE A 87 28.77 10.79 -0.60
N LYS A 88 28.58 11.16 -1.87
CA LYS A 88 29.67 11.44 -2.81
C LYS A 88 30.60 12.55 -2.30
N ARG A 89 30.05 13.70 -1.87
CA ARG A 89 30.83 14.81 -1.30
C ARG A 89 31.64 14.39 -0.06
N HIS A 90 31.06 13.57 0.81
CA HIS A 90 31.75 13.03 1.97
C HIS A 90 32.86 12.03 1.57
N GLN A 91 32.64 11.18 0.57
CA GLN A 91 33.67 10.28 0.03
C GLN A 91 34.84 11.07 -0.57
N GLU A 92 34.58 12.13 -1.33
CA GLU A 92 35.61 13.02 -1.89
C GLU A 92 36.41 13.76 -0.79
N ALA A 93 35.75 14.21 0.28
CA ALA A 93 36.43 14.78 1.45
C ALA A 93 37.33 13.76 2.15
N ILE A 94 36.82 12.54 2.41
CA ILE A 94 37.59 11.43 3.00
C ILE A 94 38.80 11.08 2.11
N ALA A 95 38.63 11.02 0.79
CA ALA A 95 39.72 10.75 -0.14
C ALA A 95 40.83 11.81 -0.07
N ARG A 96 40.46 13.11 -0.04
CA ARG A 96 41.42 14.21 0.14
C ARG A 96 42.18 14.13 1.45
N HIS A 97 41.49 13.81 2.56
CA HIS A 97 42.15 13.64 3.86
C HIS A 97 43.09 12.43 3.90
N LYS A 98 42.68 11.29 3.32
CA LYS A 98 43.56 10.10 3.19
C LYS A 98 44.83 10.39 2.38
N ALA A 99 44.71 11.11 1.26
CA ALA A 99 45.86 11.53 0.47
C ALA A 99 46.78 12.50 1.24
N GLY A 100 46.20 13.37 2.07
CA GLY A 100 46.95 14.24 2.97
C GLY A 100 47.77 13.47 4.00
N VAL A 101 47.17 12.46 4.65
CA VAL A 101 47.85 11.59 5.62
C VAL A 101 48.99 10.81 4.95
N GLN A 102 48.74 10.16 3.81
CA GLN A 102 49.77 9.43 3.05
C GLN A 102 50.95 10.31 2.57
N LYS A 103 50.76 11.62 2.46
CA LYS A 103 51.84 12.57 2.14
C LYS A 103 52.69 12.93 3.37
N LEU A 104 52.13 12.82 4.59
CA LEU A 104 52.81 13.08 5.86
C LEU A 104 53.46 11.82 6.46
N GLU A 105 53.06 10.63 6.01
CA GLU A 105 53.67 9.33 6.36
C GLU A 105 54.91 8.99 5.50
N LYS A 106 55.37 9.91 4.64
CA LYS A 106 56.56 9.80 3.79
C LYS A 106 57.63 10.82 4.16
#